data_AF-A0AB74KHC6-F1
#
_entry.id   AF-A0AB74KHC6-F1
#
_cell.length_a   1.000
_cell.length_b   1.000
_cell.length_c   1.000
_cell.angle_alpha   90.00
_cell.angle_beta   90.00
_cell.angle_gamma   90.00
#
_symmetry.space_group_name_H-M   'P 1'
#
loop_
_entity.id
_entity.type
_entity.pdbx_description
1 polymer ?
#
loop_
_entity_poly.entity_id
_entity_poly.type
_entity_poly.pdbx_seq_one_letter_code
_entity_poly.pdbx_strand_id
1 'polypeptide(L)'
;MFKVGIQSISKSVQRTGCLKLQPAAIQQRFISSSSKRLLPRIGGGGFNNNPSARYTFEEAKSGFNTSPDAKSKYVTAALAVGGTILGTHFVLNRETREGGLSPFEARYLNETFTWLGGGLATVTAFSVGLFRSNVTARLMSMNPWAFAGISLVGSIGSLMGLRSVAPDNKGGKTAFWFLFNAAQAATLSPLLYIAPPALMVRAGLYTAGVIGSLSYVGATSKNDTYLYLGGPLLAGCVVIAISSLIPMFRVGAGVANAASNVSLYGGLAVFGGFTLYDTQRILQKARMIEGGAPIPYDPLNESISLELNFINLFIRILTILMNQQVNALKENKRLDGRSLLEGRPIEIQFGKPLGSVTIKLGECSVMSSVSCTVTQPTPERPYEGQLNISSELSAMTTPFYEPGMRGNTAEEEATLNRQLDKAIRRSGMVDREALCIIGGEKVWSLNLTLHYISDDGNLIDAGVIAAAAALLHFRRPDATVIGNEVTYHSEDERVPVPLAINHTPISFSYVFFDDFDNAVLDPTALESQLSSATFTITTTPQKEVLTITKNGGTTFAPQTVLDCLGHATERAAVISKQLHTAINEDLDRRKIGGVL
;
A
#
# COMPACT_ATOMS: atom_id res chain seq x y z
N MET A 1 42.84 53.92 -8.96
CA MET A 1 43.01 52.51 -8.56
C MET A 1 42.06 52.27 -7.40
N PHE A 2 40.96 51.55 -7.43
CA PHE A 2 40.18 50.75 -8.39
C PHE A 2 38.82 50.68 -7.64
N LYS A 3 37.65 51.18 -8.06
CA LYS A 3 36.99 51.39 -9.36
C LYS A 3 36.57 50.08 -10.04
N VAL A 4 35.25 49.98 -10.27
CA VAL A 4 34.53 49.39 -11.43
C VAL A 4 34.04 47.93 -11.36
N GLY A 5 32.74 47.78 -11.61
CA GLY A 5 32.06 46.59 -12.18
C GLY A 5 31.30 45.78 -11.13
N ILE A 6 29.98 45.63 -11.12
CA ILE A 6 29.03 45.51 -12.22
C ILE A 6 27.68 46.11 -11.76
N GLN A 7 27.51 47.41 -12.02
CA GLN A 7 26.22 48.04 -12.29
C GLN A 7 26.16 48.22 -13.82
N SER A 8 25.75 47.18 -14.54
CA SER A 8 25.40 47.26 -15.96
C SER A 8 24.79 45.92 -16.33
N ILE A 9 23.45 45.86 -16.30
CA ILE A 9 22.50 45.12 -17.17
C ILE A 9 21.11 45.35 -16.54
N SER A 10 20.80 46.63 -16.27
CA SER A 10 19.47 47.11 -15.92
C SER A 10 19.33 48.45 -16.61
N LYS A 11 18.93 48.39 -17.89
CA LYS A 11 18.42 49.47 -18.78
C LYS A 11 18.77 49.18 -20.24
N SER A 12 17.95 48.35 -20.87
CA SER A 12 17.62 48.26 -22.30
C SER A 12 16.99 46.88 -22.43
N VAL A 13 15.67 46.71 -22.48
CA VAL A 13 14.81 47.09 -23.60
C VAL A 13 13.40 47.31 -23.04
N GLN A 14 13.06 48.56 -22.78
CA GLN A 14 11.68 49.05 -22.82
C GLN A 14 11.55 49.78 -24.16
N ARG A 15 10.79 49.19 -25.09
CA ARG A 15 10.00 49.84 -26.16
C ARG A 15 9.68 48.78 -27.21
N THR A 16 8.45 48.24 -27.18
CA THR A 16 7.43 48.41 -28.23
C THR A 16 6.24 47.51 -27.95
N GLY A 17 5.01 48.06 -28.09
CA GLY A 17 3.83 47.27 -28.43
C GLY A 17 2.81 47.03 -27.32
N CYS A 18 2.03 48.07 -27.00
CA CYS A 18 0.79 47.99 -26.23
C CYS A 18 -0.32 47.33 -27.07
N LEU A 19 -1.02 46.34 -26.51
CA LEU A 19 -2.41 46.03 -26.89
C LEU A 19 -3.16 45.51 -25.66
N LYS A 20 -4.04 46.38 -25.16
CA LYS A 20 -5.06 46.12 -24.13
C LYS A 20 -6.03 45.05 -24.63
N LEU A 21 -6.48 44.16 -23.73
CA LEU A 21 -7.85 43.62 -23.70
C LEU A 21 -8.19 43.14 -22.28
N GLN A 22 -9.40 43.50 -21.85
CA GLN A 22 -9.98 43.39 -20.49
C GLN A 22 -10.34 41.96 -20.06
N PRO A 23 -10.58 41.73 -18.75
CA PRO A 23 -10.98 40.42 -18.23
C PRO A 23 -12.49 40.22 -18.40
N ALA A 24 -12.89 39.12 -19.05
CA ALA A 24 -14.27 38.69 -19.13
C ALA A 24 -14.45 37.31 -18.51
N ALA A 25 -15.43 37.23 -17.60
CA ALA A 25 -15.89 36.06 -16.90
C ALA A 25 -16.19 34.88 -17.84
N ILE A 26 -15.74 33.68 -17.47
CA ILE A 26 -16.23 32.43 -18.05
C ILE A 26 -16.95 31.67 -16.94
N GLN A 27 -18.26 31.88 -16.96
CA GLN A 27 -19.27 31.13 -16.25
C GLN A 27 -19.39 29.71 -16.81
N GLN A 28 -19.67 28.79 -15.90
CA GLN A 28 -20.11 27.41 -16.10
C GLN A 28 -21.00 27.22 -17.34
N ARG A 29 -20.66 26.23 -18.16
CA ARG A 29 -21.66 25.44 -18.92
C ARG A 29 -21.31 23.97 -18.85
N PHE A 30 -21.97 23.31 -17.89
CA PHE A 30 -22.38 21.93 -17.98
C PHE A 30 -23.11 21.68 -19.30
N ILE A 31 -22.65 20.72 -20.09
CA ILE A 31 -23.47 20.01 -21.07
C ILE A 31 -23.32 18.53 -20.75
N SER A 32 -24.24 18.02 -19.94
CA SER A 32 -24.49 16.59 -19.78
C SER A 32 -25.16 16.09 -21.06
N SER A 33 -24.45 15.32 -21.88
CA SER A 33 -25.10 14.52 -22.91
C SER A 33 -25.77 13.32 -22.23
N SER A 34 -27.09 13.32 -22.32
CA SER A 34 -27.95 12.22 -21.89
C SER A 34 -27.69 11.03 -22.81
N SER A 35 -27.02 10.00 -22.30
CA SER A 35 -26.95 8.70 -22.96
C SER A 35 -27.68 7.69 -22.08
N LYS A 36 -28.95 7.48 -22.41
CA LYS A 36 -29.74 6.33 -21.98
C LYS A 36 -28.94 5.07 -22.31
N ARG A 37 -28.45 4.37 -21.29
CA ARG A 37 -27.93 3.00 -21.47
C ARG A 37 -28.67 2.08 -20.53
N LEU A 38 -29.41 1.18 -21.16
CA LEU A 38 -30.35 0.23 -20.59
C LEU A 38 -29.69 -0.67 -19.54
N LEU A 39 -30.37 -0.82 -18.42
CA LEU A 39 -30.15 -1.89 -17.45
C LEU A 39 -30.37 -3.25 -18.13
N PRO A 40 -29.41 -4.20 -18.08
CA PRO A 40 -29.74 -5.59 -18.27
C PRO A 40 -30.32 -6.17 -16.96
N ARG A 41 -31.46 -6.79 -17.18
CA ARG A 41 -32.33 -7.59 -16.33
C ARG A 41 -31.55 -8.58 -15.44
N ILE A 42 -31.91 -8.58 -14.16
CA ILE A 42 -31.54 -9.60 -13.17
C ILE A 42 -32.05 -10.97 -13.66
N GLY A 43 -31.12 -11.90 -13.85
CA GLY A 43 -31.38 -13.33 -14.09
C GLY A 43 -30.70 -14.14 -12.99
N GLY A 44 -31.48 -14.89 -12.23
CA GLY A 44 -31.01 -15.78 -11.18
C GLY A 44 -30.34 -17.04 -11.71
N GLY A 45 -29.60 -17.71 -10.82
CA GLY A 45 -28.89 -18.97 -11.05
C GLY A 45 -27.40 -18.78 -10.74
N GLY A 46 -26.72 -19.59 -9.94
CA GLY A 46 -27.07 -20.76 -9.15
C GLY A 46 -25.85 -21.04 -8.27
N PHE A 47 -26.07 -21.54 -7.06
CA PHE A 47 -24.99 -22.00 -6.20
C PHE A 47 -24.23 -23.13 -6.89
N ASN A 48 -23.01 -22.86 -7.34
CA ASN A 48 -22.06 -23.90 -7.72
C ASN A 48 -20.92 -23.92 -6.72
N ASN A 49 -20.92 -24.98 -5.91
CA ASN A 49 -19.82 -25.38 -5.05
C ASN A 49 -18.62 -25.74 -5.93
N ASN A 50 -17.50 -25.04 -5.76
CA ASN A 50 -16.21 -25.51 -6.24
C ASN A 50 -15.16 -25.38 -5.12
N PRO A 51 -14.28 -26.38 -4.92
CA PRO A 51 -13.49 -26.53 -3.71
C PRO A 51 -12.13 -25.81 -3.88
N SER A 52 -12.11 -24.49 -3.76
CA SER A 52 -10.86 -23.68 -3.80
C SER A 52 -10.40 -23.21 -2.42
N ALA A 53 -11.00 -23.71 -1.34
CA ALA A 53 -10.72 -23.33 0.05
C ALA A 53 -9.45 -23.95 0.65
N ARG A 54 -8.35 -24.09 -0.12
CA ARG A 54 -7.14 -24.78 0.35
C ARG A 54 -5.81 -24.04 0.25
N TYR A 55 -5.76 -22.82 -0.30
CA TYR A 55 -4.46 -22.15 -0.56
C TYR A 55 -4.14 -20.93 0.30
N THR A 56 -5.05 -20.46 1.16
CA THR A 56 -4.77 -19.31 2.06
C THR A 56 -3.97 -19.65 3.31
N PHE A 57 -3.53 -20.91 3.50
CA PHE A 57 -2.72 -21.31 4.65
C PHE A 57 -1.24 -21.56 4.32
N GLU A 58 -0.87 -21.64 3.03
CA GLU A 58 0.52 -21.85 2.60
C GLU A 58 1.31 -20.55 2.46
N GLU A 59 0.69 -19.42 2.13
CA GLU A 59 1.36 -18.10 2.13
C GLU A 59 1.62 -17.54 3.53
N ALA A 60 0.98 -18.07 4.58
CA ALA A 60 1.41 -17.80 5.95
C ALA A 60 2.79 -18.44 6.27
N LYS A 61 3.28 -19.36 5.42
CA LYS A 61 4.64 -19.93 5.50
C LYS A 61 5.65 -19.21 4.62
N SER A 62 5.25 -18.53 3.54
CA SER A 62 6.20 -17.92 2.58
C SER A 62 6.81 -16.59 3.04
N GLY A 63 6.22 -15.94 4.05
CA GLY A 63 6.85 -14.83 4.79
C GLY A 63 7.99 -15.26 5.73
N PHE A 64 8.40 -16.53 5.68
CA PHE A 64 9.41 -17.14 6.53
C PHE A 64 10.60 -17.64 5.69
N ASN A 65 11.15 -16.78 4.82
CA ASN A 65 12.41 -17.09 4.16
C ASN A 65 13.53 -17.19 5.22
N THR A 66 13.96 -18.42 5.44
CA THR A 66 15.03 -18.84 6.33
C THR A 66 16.38 -18.30 5.87
N SER A 67 16.74 -17.11 6.35
CA SER A 67 18.13 -16.70 6.51
C SER A 67 18.66 -17.27 7.84
N PRO A 68 19.93 -17.73 7.94
CA PRO A 68 20.50 -18.36 9.14
C PRO A 68 20.41 -17.54 10.44
N ASP A 69 20.06 -16.25 10.36
CA ASP A 69 19.78 -15.34 11.48
C ASP A 69 18.39 -15.50 12.12
N ALA A 70 17.49 -16.31 11.55
CA ALA A 70 16.14 -16.48 12.07
C ALA A 70 16.13 -17.18 13.45
N LYS A 71 17.00 -18.17 13.66
CA LYS A 71 17.09 -18.91 14.92
C LYS A 71 17.49 -18.01 16.10
N SER A 72 18.38 -17.05 15.88
CA SER A 72 18.76 -16.09 16.93
C SER A 72 17.57 -15.19 17.27
N LYS A 73 16.83 -14.68 16.27
CA LYS A 73 15.65 -13.84 16.49
C LYS A 73 14.51 -14.57 17.20
N TYR A 74 14.26 -15.86 16.91
CA TYR A 74 13.28 -16.67 17.66
C TYR A 74 13.74 -16.96 19.09
N VAL A 75 15.03 -17.23 19.31
CA VAL A 75 15.58 -17.43 20.65
C VAL A 75 15.55 -16.13 21.45
N THR A 76 15.87 -14.98 20.85
CA THR A 76 15.78 -13.67 21.51
C THR A 76 14.33 -13.27 21.78
N ALA A 77 13.40 -13.57 20.88
CA ALA A 77 11.96 -13.35 21.13
C ALA A 77 11.44 -14.29 22.24
N ALA A 78 11.82 -15.56 22.23
CA ALA A 78 11.46 -16.52 23.28
C ALA A 78 12.09 -16.17 24.63
N LEU A 79 13.33 -15.65 24.65
CA LEU A 79 14.00 -15.13 25.86
C LEU A 79 13.41 -13.80 26.32
N ALA A 80 12.96 -12.93 25.41
CA ALA A 80 12.29 -11.69 25.77
C ALA A 80 10.91 -11.96 26.36
N VAL A 81 10.13 -12.88 25.77
CA VAL A 81 8.84 -13.34 26.28
C VAL A 81 9.02 -14.12 27.59
N GLY A 82 9.95 -15.08 27.63
CA GLY A 82 10.30 -15.81 28.85
C GLY A 82 10.83 -14.90 29.96
N GLY A 83 11.62 -13.88 29.60
CA GLY A 83 12.15 -12.87 30.50
C GLY A 83 11.12 -11.85 30.96
N THR A 84 10.10 -11.52 30.15
CA THR A 84 8.96 -10.72 30.61
C THR A 84 7.99 -11.54 31.44
N ILE A 85 7.82 -12.84 31.17
CA ILE A 85 7.04 -13.75 32.04
C ILE A 85 7.75 -13.94 33.39
N LEU A 86 9.06 -14.18 33.40
CA LEU A 86 9.85 -14.27 34.62
C LEU A 86 9.94 -12.92 35.33
N GLY A 87 10.10 -11.82 34.59
CA GLY A 87 10.14 -10.46 35.10
C GLY A 87 8.81 -10.00 35.69
N THR A 88 7.67 -10.36 35.06
CA THR A 88 6.34 -10.15 35.65
C THR A 88 6.14 -11.03 36.88
N HIS A 89 6.65 -12.27 36.87
CA HIS A 89 6.69 -13.15 38.05
C HIS A 89 7.66 -12.68 39.15
N PHE A 90 8.50 -11.67 38.90
CA PHE A 90 9.43 -11.10 39.90
C PHE A 90 9.02 -9.68 40.34
N VAL A 91 8.39 -8.90 39.46
CA VAL A 91 7.96 -7.51 39.70
C VAL A 91 6.50 -7.42 40.19
N LEU A 92 5.61 -8.31 39.75
CA LEU A 92 4.20 -8.31 40.16
C LEU A 92 3.87 -9.40 41.20
N ASN A 93 4.80 -10.30 41.49
CA ASN A 93 4.61 -11.35 42.47
C ASN A 93 4.87 -10.85 43.89
N ARG A 94 3.92 -10.09 44.44
CA ARG A 94 3.85 -9.95 45.89
C ARG A 94 2.85 -10.91 46.53
N GLU A 95 1.76 -11.28 45.83
CA GLU A 95 0.74 -12.21 46.36
C GLU A 95 -0.04 -12.92 45.22
N THR A 96 0.40 -14.13 44.83
CA THR A 96 -0.40 -15.02 43.97
C THR A 96 -1.54 -15.67 44.76
N ARG A 97 -2.63 -16.03 44.06
CA ARG A 97 -3.78 -16.68 44.72
C ARG A 97 -3.41 -18.08 45.24
N GLU A 98 -3.69 -18.33 46.52
CA GLU A 98 -3.61 -19.66 47.11
C GLU A 98 -4.78 -20.55 46.62
N GLY A 99 -4.47 -21.72 46.06
CA GLY A 99 -5.48 -22.74 45.67
C GLY A 99 -5.85 -22.86 44.19
N GLY A 100 -5.34 -22.00 43.30
CA GLY A 100 -5.62 -22.07 41.86
C GLY A 100 -7.06 -21.71 41.46
N LEU A 101 -7.42 -21.87 40.18
CA LEU A 101 -8.80 -21.64 39.69
C LEU A 101 -9.72 -22.80 40.08
N SER A 102 -10.93 -22.49 40.56
CA SER A 102 -11.97 -23.50 40.73
C SER A 102 -12.34 -24.09 39.34
N PRO A 103 -12.75 -25.36 39.25
CA PRO A 103 -13.17 -25.94 37.97
C PRO A 103 -14.30 -25.15 37.30
N PHE A 104 -15.18 -24.53 38.10
CA PHE A 104 -16.26 -23.68 37.61
C PHE A 104 -15.74 -22.34 37.05
N GLU A 105 -14.86 -21.65 37.79
CA GLU A 105 -14.20 -20.42 37.33
C GLU A 105 -13.44 -20.64 36.03
N ALA A 106 -12.66 -21.72 35.95
CA ALA A 106 -11.88 -22.07 34.76
C ALA A 106 -12.78 -22.33 33.55
N ARG A 107 -13.90 -23.02 33.75
CA ARG A 107 -14.89 -23.25 32.69
C ARG A 107 -15.54 -21.96 32.22
N TYR A 108 -15.99 -21.10 33.15
CA TYR A 108 -16.62 -19.82 32.81
C TYR A 108 -15.67 -18.90 32.03
N LEU A 109 -14.42 -18.84 32.48
CA LEU A 109 -13.37 -18.07 31.82
C LEU A 109 -13.09 -18.62 30.41
N ASN A 110 -12.92 -19.94 30.27
CA ASN A 110 -12.69 -20.57 28.98
C ASN A 110 -13.86 -20.32 28.01
N GLU A 111 -15.11 -20.51 28.45
CA GLU A 111 -16.30 -20.20 27.63
C GLU A 111 -16.30 -18.74 27.18
N THR A 112 -15.93 -17.79 28.06
CA THR A 112 -15.81 -16.38 27.70
C THR A 112 -14.73 -16.13 26.63
N PHE A 113 -13.56 -16.78 26.75
CA PHE A 113 -12.50 -16.71 25.73
C PHE A 113 -12.87 -17.37 24.40
N THR A 114 -13.68 -18.43 24.42
CA THR A 114 -14.18 -19.04 23.18
C THR A 114 -15.09 -18.08 22.41
N TRP A 115 -15.97 -17.35 23.12
CA TRP A 115 -16.79 -16.31 22.51
C TRP A 115 -15.97 -15.12 22.03
N LEU A 116 -14.92 -14.72 22.75
CA LEU A 116 -13.95 -13.72 22.28
C LEU A 116 -13.29 -14.14 20.96
N GLY A 117 -12.75 -15.37 20.90
CA GLY A 117 -12.12 -15.90 19.69
C GLY A 117 -13.10 -15.99 18.52
N GLY A 118 -14.33 -16.42 18.77
CA GLY A 118 -15.42 -16.38 17.80
C GLY A 118 -15.74 -14.97 17.31
N GLY A 119 -15.74 -13.99 18.21
CA GLY A 119 -16.01 -12.58 17.90
C GLY A 119 -15.00 -12.03 16.92
N LEU A 120 -13.72 -12.16 17.25
CA LEU A 120 -12.61 -11.73 16.40
C LEU A 120 -12.60 -12.42 15.02
N ALA A 121 -12.94 -13.72 14.97
CA ALA A 121 -13.06 -14.44 13.71
C ALA A 121 -14.21 -13.89 12.85
N THR A 122 -15.37 -13.61 13.45
CA THR A 122 -16.51 -13.03 12.73
C THR A 122 -16.25 -11.60 12.28
N VAL A 123 -15.64 -10.76 13.13
CA VAL A 123 -15.22 -9.40 12.78
C VAL A 123 -14.27 -9.41 11.58
N THR A 124 -13.29 -10.31 11.58
CA THR A 124 -12.35 -10.47 10.47
C THR A 124 -13.08 -10.89 9.19
N ALA A 125 -13.95 -11.90 9.27
CA ALA A 125 -14.71 -12.40 8.13
C ALA A 125 -15.63 -11.32 7.53
N PHE A 126 -16.37 -10.58 8.37
CA PHE A 126 -17.21 -9.48 7.91
C PHE A 126 -16.40 -8.32 7.35
N SER A 127 -15.28 -7.96 7.98
CA SER A 127 -14.43 -6.84 7.52
C SER A 127 -13.83 -7.13 6.15
N VAL A 128 -13.32 -8.34 5.94
CA VAL A 128 -12.83 -8.82 4.64
C VAL A 128 -13.98 -8.93 3.63
N GLY A 129 -15.16 -9.38 4.05
CA GLY A 129 -16.35 -9.41 3.19
C GLY A 129 -16.79 -8.03 2.70
N LEU A 130 -16.78 -7.03 3.60
CA LEU A 130 -17.08 -5.63 3.28
C LEU A 130 -16.01 -5.00 2.38
N PHE A 131 -14.74 -5.34 2.60
CA PHE A 131 -13.62 -4.93 1.76
C PHE A 131 -13.74 -5.53 0.35
N ARG A 132 -13.98 -6.84 0.23
CA ARG A 132 -14.14 -7.54 -1.06
C ARG A 132 -15.34 -7.06 -1.86
N SER A 133 -16.44 -6.72 -1.18
CA SER A 133 -17.65 -6.21 -1.83
C SER A 133 -17.59 -4.73 -2.21
N ASN A 134 -16.49 -4.03 -1.89
CA ASN A 134 -16.30 -2.59 -2.11
C ASN A 134 -17.40 -1.71 -1.48
N VAL A 135 -18.18 -2.26 -0.54
CA VAL A 135 -19.27 -1.54 0.12
C VAL A 135 -18.71 -0.43 1.00
N THR A 136 -17.62 -0.71 1.71
CA THR A 136 -16.93 0.27 2.56
C THR A 136 -16.44 1.46 1.74
N ALA A 137 -15.70 1.22 0.65
CA ALA A 137 -15.19 2.29 -0.21
C ALA A 137 -16.33 3.13 -0.83
N ARG A 138 -17.44 2.48 -1.22
CA ARG A 138 -18.62 3.17 -1.77
C ARG A 138 -19.30 4.07 -0.74
N LEU A 139 -19.52 3.57 0.47
CA LEU A 139 -20.15 4.35 1.53
C LEU A 139 -19.25 5.49 2.01
N MET A 140 -17.94 5.26 2.09
CA MET A 140 -16.97 6.30 2.44
C MET A 140 -16.86 7.41 1.40
N SER A 141 -16.81 7.07 0.11
CA SER A 141 -16.75 8.08 -0.96
C SER A 141 -18.03 8.91 -1.09
N MET A 142 -19.19 8.37 -0.69
CA MET A 142 -20.44 9.12 -0.64
C MET A 142 -20.48 10.08 0.56
N ASN A 143 -20.30 9.56 1.77
CA ASN A 143 -20.32 10.36 2.99
C ASN A 143 -19.61 9.65 4.16
N PRO A 144 -18.35 10.03 4.49
CA PRO A 144 -17.59 9.40 5.57
C PRO A 144 -18.26 9.50 6.94
N TRP A 145 -18.95 10.62 7.21
CA TRP A 145 -19.63 10.86 8.49
C TRP A 145 -20.87 10.00 8.66
N ALA A 146 -21.64 9.81 7.58
CA ALA A 146 -22.80 8.93 7.61
C ALA A 146 -22.35 7.48 7.86
N PHE A 147 -21.28 7.04 7.20
CA PHE A 147 -20.73 5.70 7.42
C PHE A 147 -20.29 5.48 8.88
N ALA A 148 -19.49 6.40 9.43
CA ALA A 148 -19.05 6.33 10.82
C ALA A 148 -20.21 6.43 11.84
N GLY A 149 -21.22 7.27 11.55
CA GLY A 149 -22.41 7.40 12.40
C GLY A 149 -23.28 6.15 12.40
N ILE A 150 -23.51 5.54 11.22
CA ILE A 150 -24.30 4.31 11.08
C ILE A 150 -23.62 3.14 11.81
N SER A 151 -22.30 2.99 11.66
CA SER A 151 -21.57 1.91 12.36
C SER A 151 -21.60 2.10 13.88
N LEU A 152 -21.49 3.33 14.38
CA LEU A 152 -21.57 3.65 15.80
C LEU A 152 -22.96 3.40 16.39
N VAL A 153 -24.03 3.84 15.71
CA VAL A 153 -25.41 3.59 16.15
C VAL A 153 -25.73 2.10 16.09
N GLY A 154 -25.28 1.40 15.05
CA GLY A 154 -25.42 -0.05 14.93
C GLY A 154 -24.71 -0.80 16.07
N SER A 155 -23.50 -0.39 16.42
CA SER A 155 -22.70 -0.93 17.52
C SER A 155 -23.40 -0.75 18.88
N ILE A 156 -23.84 0.47 19.21
CA ILE A 156 -24.52 0.75 20.49
C ILE A 156 -25.89 0.06 20.55
N GLY A 157 -26.65 0.11 19.45
CA GLY A 157 -27.98 -0.50 19.37
C GLY A 157 -27.96 -2.02 19.49
N SER A 158 -27.01 -2.69 18.83
CA SER A 158 -26.82 -4.14 18.95
C SER A 158 -26.35 -4.56 20.34
N LEU A 159 -25.49 -3.76 20.99
CA LEU A 159 -25.07 -3.99 22.38
C LEU A 159 -26.24 -3.85 23.37
N MET A 160 -27.08 -2.82 23.21
CA MET A 160 -28.28 -2.63 24.01
C MET A 160 -29.28 -3.77 23.80
N GLY A 161 -29.47 -4.21 22.55
CA GLY A 161 -30.30 -5.36 22.20
C GLY A 161 -29.80 -6.67 22.81
N LEU A 162 -28.49 -6.88 22.85
CA LEU A 162 -27.92 -8.07 23.49
C LEU A 162 -28.18 -8.09 25.00
N ARG A 163 -28.08 -6.94 25.67
CA ARG A 163 -28.30 -6.81 27.11
C ARG A 163 -29.77 -6.89 27.51
N SER A 164 -30.69 -6.56 26.60
CA SER A 164 -32.12 -6.65 26.87
C SER A 164 -32.69 -8.06 26.68
N VAL A 165 -32.01 -8.92 25.91
CA VAL A 165 -32.42 -10.31 25.69
C VAL A 165 -32.02 -11.19 26.88
N ALA A 166 -32.99 -11.89 27.44
CA ALA A 166 -32.77 -12.84 28.52
C ALA A 166 -31.79 -13.97 28.12
N PRO A 167 -30.97 -14.48 29.07
CA PRO A 167 -30.02 -15.57 28.86
C PRO A 167 -30.62 -16.81 28.18
N ASP A 168 -31.90 -17.08 28.43
CA ASP A 168 -32.60 -18.29 27.98
C ASP A 168 -32.78 -18.32 26.46
N ASN A 169 -32.95 -17.16 25.82
CA ASN A 169 -33.07 -17.07 24.37
C ASN A 169 -31.69 -16.97 23.70
N LYS A 170 -31.01 -18.12 23.61
CA LYS A 170 -29.68 -18.23 23.00
C LYS A 170 -29.63 -17.71 21.56
N GLY A 171 -30.68 -17.95 20.76
CA GLY A 171 -30.73 -17.54 19.36
C GLY A 171 -30.85 -16.02 19.16
N GLY A 172 -31.71 -15.37 19.94
CA GLY A 172 -31.81 -13.91 19.92
C GLY A 172 -30.51 -13.24 20.37
N LYS A 173 -29.87 -13.81 21.40
CA LYS A 173 -28.62 -13.29 21.94
C LYS A 173 -27.47 -13.42 20.92
N THR A 174 -27.31 -14.58 20.29
CA THR A 174 -26.27 -14.75 19.25
C THR A 174 -26.51 -13.87 18.02
N ALA A 175 -27.76 -13.62 17.63
CA ALA A 175 -28.08 -12.74 16.51
C ALA A 175 -27.65 -11.28 16.78
N PHE A 176 -27.96 -10.73 17.96
CA PHE A 176 -27.50 -9.39 18.34
C PHE A 176 -25.98 -9.31 18.46
N TRP A 177 -25.33 -10.38 18.90
CA TRP A 177 -23.87 -10.46 18.94
C TRP A 177 -23.24 -10.46 17.53
N PHE A 178 -23.80 -11.20 16.57
CA PHE A 178 -23.35 -11.12 15.17
C PHE A 178 -23.56 -9.72 14.57
N LEU A 179 -24.68 -9.07 14.89
CA LEU A 179 -24.96 -7.70 14.46
C LEU A 179 -23.94 -6.71 15.03
N PHE A 180 -23.56 -6.88 16.31
CA PHE A 180 -22.51 -6.12 16.95
C PHE A 180 -21.17 -6.31 16.24
N ASN A 181 -20.76 -7.56 15.97
CA ASN A 181 -19.51 -7.85 15.28
C ASN A 181 -19.49 -7.31 13.84
N ALA A 182 -20.62 -7.32 13.15
CA ALA A 182 -20.75 -6.71 11.83
C ALA A 182 -20.58 -5.17 11.88
N ALA A 183 -21.12 -4.50 12.90
CA ALA A 183 -20.95 -3.07 13.09
C ALA A 183 -19.49 -2.69 13.46
N GLN A 184 -18.84 -3.51 14.30
CA GLN A 184 -17.42 -3.36 14.62
C GLN A 184 -16.53 -3.60 13.38
N ALA A 185 -16.86 -4.63 12.58
CA ALA A 185 -16.18 -4.91 11.32
C ALA A 185 -16.31 -3.77 10.30
N ALA A 186 -17.48 -3.13 10.21
CA ALA A 186 -17.66 -1.95 9.38
C ALA A 186 -16.74 -0.79 9.81
N THR A 187 -16.53 -0.62 11.12
CA THR A 187 -15.62 0.41 11.66
C THR A 187 -14.15 0.09 11.39
N LEU A 188 -13.79 -1.20 11.34
CA LEU A 188 -12.42 -1.67 11.06
C LEU A 188 -12.10 -1.79 9.57
N SER A 189 -13.10 -2.00 8.71
CA SER A 189 -12.92 -2.21 7.27
C SER A 189 -12.11 -1.12 6.56
N PRO A 190 -12.21 0.18 6.90
CA PRO A 190 -11.36 1.22 6.32
C PRO A 190 -9.86 1.00 6.55
N LEU A 191 -9.48 0.38 7.67
CA LEU A 191 -8.07 0.11 7.97
C LEU A 191 -7.46 -0.91 7.01
N LEU A 192 -8.28 -1.80 6.41
CA LEU A 192 -7.81 -2.74 5.38
C LEU A 192 -7.36 -2.04 4.09
N TYR A 193 -7.82 -0.80 3.86
CA TYR A 193 -7.39 0.01 2.72
C TYR A 193 -6.14 0.84 3.00
N ILE A 194 -5.84 1.12 4.27
CA ILE A 194 -4.73 2.01 4.67
C ILE A 194 -3.51 1.20 5.10
N ALA A 195 -3.72 0.10 5.83
CA ALA A 195 -2.63 -0.66 6.42
C ALA A 195 -2.30 -1.91 5.59
N PRO A 196 -1.01 -2.19 5.32
CA PRO A 196 -0.61 -3.41 4.64
C PRO A 196 -1.03 -4.66 5.42
N PRO A 197 -1.51 -5.73 4.76
CA PRO A 197 -1.98 -6.96 5.44
C PRO A 197 -0.93 -7.59 6.35
N ALA A 198 0.34 -7.53 5.96
CA ALA A 198 1.45 -8.05 6.75
C ALA A 198 1.57 -7.35 8.11
N LEU A 199 1.37 -6.02 8.17
CA LEU A 199 1.36 -5.28 9.43
C LEU A 199 0.13 -5.61 10.27
N MET A 200 -1.02 -5.86 9.64
CA MET A 200 -2.25 -6.24 10.35
C MET A 200 -2.13 -7.60 11.03
N VAL A 201 -1.58 -8.62 10.34
CA VAL A 201 -1.34 -9.94 10.94
C VAL A 201 -0.36 -9.82 12.11
N ARG A 202 0.73 -9.07 11.94
CA ARG A 202 1.73 -8.84 12.98
C ARG A 202 1.14 -8.12 14.20
N ALA A 203 0.36 -7.07 13.99
CA ALA A 203 -0.33 -6.34 15.05
C ALA A 203 -1.34 -7.25 15.78
N GLY A 204 -2.06 -8.10 15.04
CA GLY A 204 -3.00 -9.08 15.61
C GLY A 204 -2.30 -10.08 16.54
N LEU A 205 -1.15 -10.62 16.12
CA LEU A 205 -0.34 -11.53 16.95
C LEU A 205 0.21 -10.84 18.20
N TYR A 206 0.69 -9.61 18.09
CA TYR A 206 1.13 -8.82 19.25
C TYR A 206 -0.01 -8.54 20.22
N THR A 207 -1.18 -8.18 19.71
CA THR A 207 -2.38 -7.93 20.51
C THR A 207 -2.82 -9.19 21.25
N ALA A 208 -2.83 -10.34 20.57
CA ALA A 208 -3.14 -11.63 21.18
C ALA A 208 -2.13 -12.02 22.28
N GLY A 209 -0.84 -11.78 22.06
CA GLY A 209 0.19 -12.01 23.07
C GLY A 209 0.04 -11.10 24.30
N VAL A 210 -0.27 -9.82 24.10
CA VAL A 210 -0.50 -8.87 25.19
C VAL A 210 -1.76 -9.22 25.98
N ILE A 211 -2.87 -9.52 25.32
CA ILE A 211 -4.11 -9.87 26.01
C ILE A 211 -3.99 -11.23 26.71
N GLY A 212 -3.35 -12.22 26.08
CA GLY A 212 -3.10 -13.52 26.70
C GLY A 212 -2.24 -13.40 27.97
N SER A 213 -1.15 -12.62 27.91
CA SER A 213 -0.27 -12.39 29.07
C SER A 213 -0.95 -11.60 30.18
N LEU A 214 -1.67 -10.51 29.86
CA LEU A 214 -2.41 -9.73 30.85
C LEU A 214 -3.55 -10.55 31.47
N SER A 215 -4.26 -11.34 30.68
CA SER A 215 -5.32 -12.21 31.20
C SER A 215 -4.77 -13.30 32.11
N TYR A 216 -3.59 -13.86 31.79
CA TYR A 216 -2.90 -14.81 32.68
C TYR A 216 -2.54 -14.17 34.03
N VAL A 217 -2.01 -12.95 34.03
CA VAL A 217 -1.74 -12.19 35.26
C VAL A 217 -3.03 -11.90 36.02
N GLY A 218 -4.09 -11.47 35.33
CA GLY A 218 -5.41 -11.22 35.93
C GLY A 218 -6.00 -12.47 36.60
N ALA A 219 -5.81 -13.64 35.99
CA ALA A 219 -6.33 -14.92 36.50
C ALA A 219 -5.55 -15.50 37.69
N THR A 220 -4.27 -15.17 37.81
CA THR A 220 -3.36 -15.68 38.85
C THR A 220 -3.22 -14.74 40.05
N SER A 221 -3.55 -13.45 39.87
CA SER A 221 -3.49 -12.44 40.92
C SER A 221 -4.52 -12.66 42.02
N LYS A 222 -4.21 -12.12 43.22
CA LYS A 222 -5.11 -12.18 44.36
C LYS A 222 -6.47 -11.57 44.05
N ASN A 223 -7.48 -12.14 44.69
CA ASN A 223 -8.87 -11.74 44.56
C ASN A 223 -9.01 -10.24 44.85
N ASP A 224 -9.71 -9.53 43.97
CA ASP A 224 -10.09 -8.11 44.06
C ASP A 224 -8.97 -7.06 43.88
N THR A 225 -7.71 -7.48 43.66
CA THR A 225 -6.57 -6.54 43.53
C THR A 225 -6.74 -5.53 42.38
N TYR A 226 -7.16 -5.98 41.20
CA TYR A 226 -7.37 -5.11 40.04
C TYR A 226 -8.80 -4.60 39.93
N LEU A 227 -9.73 -5.04 40.78
CA LEU A 227 -11.12 -4.59 40.73
C LEU A 227 -11.28 -3.12 41.16
N TYR A 228 -10.39 -2.64 42.03
CA TYR A 228 -10.30 -1.22 42.42
C TYR A 228 -9.96 -0.28 41.24
N LEU A 229 -9.29 -0.79 40.20
CA LEU A 229 -8.84 0.03 39.06
C LEU A 229 -9.98 0.49 38.15
N GLY A 230 -11.21 -0.02 38.29
CA GLY A 230 -12.32 0.31 37.40
C GLY A 230 -12.63 1.81 37.29
N GLY A 231 -12.64 2.53 38.42
CA GLY A 231 -12.90 3.98 38.45
C GLY A 231 -11.83 4.79 37.72
N PRO A 232 -10.54 4.68 38.10
CA PRO A 232 -9.44 5.33 37.40
C PRO A 232 -9.35 4.98 35.90
N LEU A 233 -9.61 3.72 35.52
CA LEU A 233 -9.59 3.30 34.12
C LEU A 233 -10.69 3.96 33.28
N LEU A 234 -11.90 4.10 33.83
CA LEU A 234 -12.98 4.83 33.17
C LEU A 234 -12.63 6.32 32.98
N ALA A 235 -12.03 6.96 33.99
CA ALA A 235 -11.55 8.33 33.86
C ALA A 235 -10.48 8.46 32.76
N GLY A 236 -9.54 7.50 32.70
CA GLY A 236 -8.55 7.41 31.62
C GLY A 236 -9.18 7.25 30.24
N CYS A 237 -10.22 6.42 30.11
CA CYS A 237 -10.96 6.22 28.86
C CYS A 237 -11.57 7.52 28.34
N VAL A 238 -12.13 8.35 29.23
CA VAL A 238 -12.67 9.67 28.85
C VAL A 238 -11.58 10.59 28.31
N VAL A 239 -10.41 10.63 28.96
CA VAL A 239 -9.26 11.42 28.48
C VAL A 239 -8.83 10.98 27.08
N ILE A 240 -8.74 9.66 26.87
CA ILE A 240 -8.37 9.08 25.58
C ILE A 240 -9.39 9.38 24.49
N ALA A 241 -10.69 9.25 24.81
CA ALA A 241 -11.77 9.55 23.88
C ALA A 241 -11.71 11.02 23.44
N ILE A 242 -11.52 11.95 24.38
CA ILE A 242 -11.34 13.37 24.07
C ILE A 242 -10.08 13.58 23.21
N SER A 243 -8.94 12.99 23.59
CA SER A 243 -7.68 13.14 22.85
C SER A 243 -7.78 12.61 21.41
N SER A 244 -8.56 11.54 21.17
CA SER A 244 -8.77 10.99 19.82
C SER A 244 -9.60 11.90 18.91
N LEU A 245 -10.39 12.82 19.48
CA LEU A 245 -11.20 13.78 18.73
C LEU A 245 -10.45 15.08 18.43
N ILE A 246 -9.36 15.38 19.13
CA ILE A 246 -8.62 16.64 18.97
C ILE A 246 -8.11 16.86 17.54
N PRO A 247 -7.54 15.87 16.82
CA PRO A 247 -7.04 16.05 15.45
C PRO A 247 -8.12 16.46 14.42
N MET A 248 -9.39 16.24 14.75
CA MET A 248 -10.54 16.63 13.93
C MET A 248 -10.77 18.14 13.95
N PHE A 249 -10.37 18.80 15.03
CA PHE A 249 -10.42 20.25 15.15
C PHE A 249 -9.15 20.83 14.54
N ARG A 250 -9.26 21.98 13.87
CA ARG A 250 -8.11 22.71 13.32
C ARG A 250 -7.28 23.37 14.44
N VAL A 251 -6.67 22.55 15.28
CA VAL A 251 -5.75 22.95 16.35
C VAL A 251 -4.31 22.98 15.83
N GLY A 252 -3.41 23.67 16.54
CA GLY A 252 -2.00 23.74 16.15
C GLY A 252 -1.32 22.36 16.14
N ALA A 253 -0.38 22.15 15.21
CA ALA A 253 0.28 20.87 14.97
C ALA A 253 0.89 20.26 16.25
N GLY A 254 1.49 21.08 17.13
CA GLY A 254 2.04 20.59 18.40
C GLY A 254 0.99 20.00 19.35
N VAL A 255 -0.20 20.62 19.44
CA VAL A 255 -1.31 20.12 20.27
C VAL A 255 -1.93 18.88 19.65
N ALA A 256 -2.09 18.85 18.32
CA ALA A 256 -2.58 17.67 17.61
C ALA A 256 -1.65 16.47 17.82
N ASN A 257 -0.34 16.66 17.69
CA ASN A 257 0.65 15.59 17.88
C ASN A 257 0.70 15.09 19.32
N ALA A 258 0.64 16.00 20.30
CA ALA A 258 0.57 15.63 21.72
C ALA A 258 -0.71 14.83 22.03
N ALA A 259 -1.86 15.29 21.54
CA ALA A 259 -3.13 14.59 21.70
C ALA A 259 -3.10 13.21 21.05
N SER A 260 -2.57 13.09 19.83
CA SER A 260 -2.39 11.80 19.14
C SER A 260 -1.52 10.85 19.96
N ASN A 261 -0.38 11.30 20.50
CA ASN A 261 0.50 10.48 21.33
C ASN A 261 -0.16 10.02 22.64
N VAL A 262 -0.84 10.93 23.35
CA VAL A 262 -1.63 10.58 24.55
C VAL A 262 -2.72 9.59 24.19
N SER A 263 -3.43 9.85 23.09
CA SER A 263 -4.49 8.99 22.61
C SER A 263 -3.99 7.64 22.15
N LEU A 264 -2.71 7.44 21.81
CA LEU A 264 -2.11 6.18 21.34
C LEU A 264 -1.48 5.39 22.49
N TYR A 265 -0.47 5.96 23.16
CA TYR A 265 0.27 5.29 24.24
C TYR A 265 -0.55 5.24 25.53
N GLY A 266 -1.25 6.33 25.87
CA GLY A 266 -2.08 6.39 27.07
C GLY A 266 -3.21 5.37 27.02
N GLY A 267 -3.87 5.22 25.87
CA GLY A 267 -4.89 4.19 25.75
C GLY A 267 -4.37 2.77 25.54
N LEU A 268 -3.12 2.56 25.06
CA LEU A 268 -2.50 1.24 25.14
C LEU A 268 -2.45 0.77 26.61
N ALA A 269 -2.05 1.67 27.52
CA ALA A 269 -2.03 1.40 28.95
C ALA A 269 -3.43 1.21 29.54
N VAL A 270 -4.40 2.07 29.19
CA VAL A 270 -5.77 1.99 29.74
C VAL A 270 -6.50 0.74 29.26
N PHE A 271 -6.44 0.37 27.97
CA PHE A 271 -7.09 -0.85 27.47
C PHE A 271 -6.38 -2.13 27.92
N GLY A 272 -5.06 -2.07 28.12
CA GLY A 272 -4.32 -3.13 28.83
C GLY A 272 -4.81 -3.28 30.28
N GLY A 273 -5.01 -2.17 30.99
CA GLY A 273 -5.58 -2.16 32.34
C GLY A 273 -7.02 -2.66 32.39
N PHE A 274 -7.86 -2.31 31.41
CA PHE A 274 -9.21 -2.86 31.29
C PHE A 274 -9.20 -4.37 31.04
N THR A 275 -8.21 -4.90 30.30
CA THR A 275 -8.07 -6.35 30.11
C THR A 275 -7.82 -7.06 31.46
N LEU A 276 -6.98 -6.49 32.33
CA LEU A 276 -6.75 -7.00 33.68
C LEU A 276 -8.01 -6.91 34.55
N TYR A 277 -8.65 -5.74 34.56
CA TYR A 277 -9.89 -5.50 35.31
C TYR A 277 -11.02 -6.44 34.88
N ASP A 278 -11.25 -6.59 33.57
CA ASP A 278 -12.32 -7.43 33.04
C ASP A 278 -12.06 -8.91 33.32
N THR A 279 -10.82 -9.38 33.20
CA THR A 279 -10.46 -10.76 33.56
C THR A 279 -10.78 -11.07 35.02
N GLN A 280 -10.46 -10.16 35.94
CA GLN A 280 -10.79 -10.32 37.35
C GLN A 280 -12.30 -10.21 37.62
N ARG A 281 -12.98 -9.27 36.94
CA ARG A 281 -14.44 -9.10 37.06
C ARG A 281 -15.19 -10.34 36.59
N ILE A 282 -14.73 -11.00 35.53
CA ILE A 282 -15.27 -12.27 35.02
C ILE A 282 -15.13 -13.37 36.08
N LEU A 283 -13.94 -13.50 36.69
CA LEU A 283 -13.69 -14.48 37.74
C LEU A 283 -14.50 -14.21 39.01
N GLN A 284 -14.64 -12.94 39.41
CA GLN A 284 -15.46 -12.57 40.55
C GLN A 284 -16.94 -12.91 40.31
N LYS A 285 -17.46 -12.65 39.10
CA LYS A 285 -18.82 -13.07 38.73
C LYS A 285 -18.99 -14.58 38.76
N ALA A 286 -18.02 -15.35 38.26
CA ALA A 286 -18.04 -16.81 38.35
C ALA A 286 -18.16 -17.29 39.79
N ARG A 287 -17.41 -16.70 40.73
CA ARG A 287 -17.51 -17.03 42.16
C ARG A 287 -18.86 -16.68 42.77
N MET A 288 -19.41 -15.52 42.42
CA MET A 288 -20.72 -15.13 42.94
C MET A 288 -21.81 -16.10 42.46
N ILE A 289 -21.74 -16.56 41.21
CA ILE A 289 -22.65 -17.59 40.68
C ILE A 289 -22.45 -18.92 41.42
N GLU A 290 -21.20 -19.35 41.63
CA GLU A 290 -20.86 -20.56 42.40
C GLU A 290 -21.35 -20.48 43.86
N GLY A 291 -21.29 -19.29 44.47
CA GLY A 291 -21.78 -18.99 45.81
C GLY A 291 -23.31 -18.83 45.93
N GLY A 292 -24.08 -19.10 44.87
CA GLY A 292 -25.53 -19.05 44.89
C GLY A 292 -26.14 -17.65 44.75
N ALA A 293 -25.37 -16.64 44.31
CA ALA A 293 -25.92 -15.32 44.03
C ALA A 293 -26.88 -15.38 42.82
N PRO A 294 -27.96 -14.56 42.81
CA PRO A 294 -28.95 -14.54 41.73
C PRO A 294 -28.43 -13.80 40.48
N ILE A 295 -27.30 -14.22 39.95
CA ILE A 295 -26.66 -13.67 38.75
C ILE A 295 -26.80 -14.70 37.62
N PRO A 296 -27.30 -14.32 36.44
CA PRO A 296 -27.43 -15.25 35.32
C PRO A 296 -26.08 -15.69 34.76
N TYR A 297 -25.99 -16.95 34.33
CA TYR A 297 -24.81 -17.53 33.70
C TYR A 297 -24.68 -17.06 32.25
N ASP A 298 -23.84 -16.06 31.99
CA ASP A 298 -23.80 -15.33 30.71
C ASP A 298 -22.38 -15.00 30.19
N PRO A 299 -21.59 -16.01 29.77
CA PRO A 299 -20.23 -15.78 29.28
C PRO A 299 -20.16 -14.89 28.02
N LEU A 300 -21.18 -14.95 27.15
CA LEU A 300 -21.26 -14.15 25.91
C LEU A 300 -21.34 -12.64 26.17
N ASN A 301 -22.06 -12.22 27.21
CA ASN A 301 -22.17 -10.78 27.49
C ASN A 301 -20.86 -10.23 28.09
N GLU A 302 -20.12 -11.07 28.82
CA GLU A 302 -18.82 -10.71 29.37
C GLU A 302 -17.72 -10.67 28.30
N SER A 303 -17.78 -11.52 27.26
CA SER A 303 -16.75 -11.55 26.22
C SER A 303 -16.66 -10.26 25.40
N ILE A 304 -17.73 -9.47 25.35
CA ILE A 304 -17.76 -8.22 24.57
C ILE A 304 -16.83 -7.15 25.13
N SER A 305 -16.67 -7.06 26.46
CA SER A 305 -15.75 -6.07 27.01
C SER A 305 -14.31 -6.42 26.67
N LEU A 306 -13.95 -7.71 26.73
CA LEU A 306 -12.66 -8.22 26.24
C LEU A 306 -12.49 -7.99 24.74
N GLU A 307 -13.54 -8.15 23.93
CA GLU A 307 -13.49 -7.91 22.49
C GLU A 307 -13.24 -6.45 22.14
N LEU A 308 -13.92 -5.52 22.83
CA LEU A 308 -13.69 -4.08 22.68
C LEU A 308 -12.27 -3.69 23.08
N ASN A 309 -11.74 -4.26 24.18
CA ASN A 309 -10.35 -4.03 24.58
C ASN A 309 -9.37 -4.57 23.53
N PHE A 310 -9.64 -5.74 22.95
CA PHE A 310 -8.85 -6.31 21.87
C PHE A 310 -8.81 -5.40 20.65
N ILE A 311 -9.96 -4.95 20.15
CA ILE A 311 -10.05 -4.08 18.98
C ILE A 311 -9.31 -2.77 19.23
N ASN A 312 -9.52 -2.15 20.40
CA ASN A 312 -8.85 -0.90 20.75
C ASN A 312 -7.34 -1.08 20.85
N LEU A 313 -6.86 -2.14 21.50
CA LEU A 313 -5.44 -2.45 21.61
C LEU A 313 -4.82 -2.75 20.24
N PHE A 314 -5.53 -3.49 19.38
CA PHE A 314 -5.13 -3.82 18.02
C PHE A 314 -4.89 -2.58 17.15
N ILE A 315 -5.87 -1.67 17.09
CA ILE A 315 -5.75 -0.44 16.29
C ILE A 315 -4.53 0.36 16.74
N ARG A 316 -4.29 0.45 18.06
CA ARG A 316 -3.16 1.20 18.62
C ARG A 316 -1.82 0.58 18.30
N ILE A 317 -1.70 -0.74 18.48
CA ILE A 317 -0.47 -1.45 18.13
C ILE A 317 -0.21 -1.31 16.63
N LEU A 318 -1.24 -1.43 15.79
CA LEU A 318 -1.12 -1.22 14.35
C LEU A 318 -0.62 0.19 14.02
N THR A 319 -1.24 1.24 14.57
CA THR A 319 -0.81 2.63 14.36
C THR A 319 0.60 2.88 14.88
N ILE A 320 0.98 2.29 16.02
CA ILE A 320 2.36 2.39 16.54
C ILE A 320 3.35 1.75 15.56
N LEU A 321 3.06 0.58 15.00
CA LEU A 321 3.93 -0.07 14.02
C LEU A 321 4.09 0.76 12.75
N MET A 322 3.02 1.39 12.29
CA MET A 322 3.08 2.32 11.14
C MET A 322 3.95 3.55 11.46
N ASN A 323 3.74 4.17 12.63
CA ASN A 323 4.51 5.35 13.05
C ASN A 323 5.99 5.03 13.30
N GLN A 324 6.31 3.82 13.78
CA GLN A 324 7.70 3.39 13.96
C GLN A 324 8.48 3.37 12.64
N GLN A 325 7.84 3.00 11.54
CA GLN A 325 8.50 3.02 10.22
C GLN A 325 8.85 4.45 9.80
N VAL A 326 7.93 5.40 9.99
CA VAL A 326 8.19 6.83 9.71
C VAL A 326 9.27 7.40 10.63
N ASN A 327 9.28 7.01 11.91
CA ASN A 327 10.29 7.47 12.86
C ASN A 327 11.69 6.90 12.55
N ALA A 328 11.79 5.66 12.06
CA ALA A 328 13.07 5.11 11.60
C ALA A 328 13.65 5.93 10.44
N LEU A 329 12.79 6.40 9.52
CA LEU A 329 13.21 7.29 8.43
C LEU A 329 13.71 8.64 8.94
N LYS A 330 13.14 9.19 10.02
CA LYS A 330 13.67 10.42 10.69
C LYS A 330 15.08 10.24 11.23
N GLU A 331 15.45 9.02 11.63
CA GLU A 331 16.82 8.66 12.01
C GLU A 331 17.73 8.36 10.80
N ASN A 332 17.28 8.63 9.58
CA ASN A 332 17.93 8.27 8.31
C ASN A 332 18.17 6.75 8.15
N LYS A 333 17.32 5.92 8.76
CA LYS A 333 17.42 4.45 8.67
C LYS A 333 16.23 3.88 7.90
N ARG A 334 16.53 3.22 6.78
CA ARG A 334 15.54 2.40 6.05
C ARG A 334 15.49 0.99 6.65
N LEU A 335 14.35 0.31 6.46
CA LEU A 335 14.16 -1.09 6.91
C LEU A 335 15.19 -2.04 6.26
N ASP A 336 15.56 -1.74 5.02
CA ASP A 336 16.47 -2.52 4.19
C ASP A 336 17.96 -2.25 4.51
N GLY A 337 18.25 -1.23 5.32
CA GLY A 337 19.61 -0.78 5.62
C GLY A 337 20.26 0.13 4.56
N ARG A 338 19.56 0.43 3.46
CA ARG A 338 20.02 1.37 2.40
C ARG A 338 20.00 2.83 2.87
N SER A 339 20.80 3.67 2.21
CA SER A 339 20.69 5.13 2.38
C SER A 339 19.42 5.69 1.71
N LEU A 340 19.03 6.92 2.07
CA LEU A 340 17.77 7.52 1.60
C LEU A 340 17.72 7.72 0.08
N LEU A 341 18.85 8.08 -0.53
CA LEU A 341 18.95 8.37 -1.97
C LEU A 341 19.54 7.21 -2.76
N GLU A 342 19.51 5.99 -2.22
CA GLU A 342 20.08 4.81 -2.86
C GLU A 342 18.99 3.88 -3.42
N GLY A 343 19.01 3.72 -4.74
CA GLY A 343 18.16 2.77 -5.45
C GLY A 343 18.62 1.32 -5.30
N ARG A 344 17.69 0.38 -5.46
CA ARG A 344 17.96 -1.07 -5.51
C ARG A 344 18.90 -1.43 -6.66
N PRO A 345 19.69 -2.50 -6.53
CA PRO A 345 20.46 -3.02 -7.66
C PRO A 345 19.53 -3.45 -8.79
N ILE A 346 19.96 -3.18 -10.02
CA ILE A 346 19.21 -3.49 -11.25
C ILE A 346 19.81 -4.75 -11.87
N GLU A 347 19.00 -5.80 -11.98
CA GLU A 347 19.37 -7.00 -12.74
C GLU A 347 18.59 -7.02 -14.05
N ILE A 348 19.31 -7.19 -15.16
CA ILE A 348 18.73 -7.22 -16.50
C ILE A 348 18.92 -8.63 -17.07
N GLN A 349 17.83 -9.26 -17.46
CA GLN A 349 17.82 -10.58 -18.07
C GLN A 349 17.19 -10.47 -19.47
N PHE A 350 17.93 -10.90 -20.48
CA PHE A 350 17.45 -10.87 -21.87
C PHE A 350 16.75 -12.19 -22.22
N GLY A 351 15.60 -12.08 -22.89
CA GLY A 351 14.87 -13.21 -23.41
C GLY A 351 15.51 -13.75 -24.70
N LYS A 352 15.04 -14.93 -25.15
CA LYS A 352 15.47 -15.49 -26.45
C LYS A 352 15.15 -14.56 -27.63
N PRO A 353 13.90 -14.07 -27.82
CA PRO A 353 13.63 -13.12 -28.90
C PRO A 353 14.25 -11.75 -28.61
N LEU A 354 14.73 -11.09 -29.69
CA LEU A 354 15.23 -9.72 -29.60
C LEU A 354 14.09 -8.79 -29.17
N GLY A 355 14.39 -7.87 -28.24
CA GLY A 355 13.39 -6.98 -27.63
C GLY A 355 12.54 -7.59 -26.51
N SER A 356 12.82 -8.81 -26.05
CA SER A 356 12.28 -9.32 -24.78
C SER A 356 13.28 -9.14 -23.66
N VAL A 357 12.90 -8.40 -22.61
CA VAL A 357 13.75 -8.06 -21.47
C VAL A 357 12.97 -8.17 -20.17
N THR A 358 13.54 -8.85 -19.19
CA THR A 358 13.04 -8.88 -17.81
C THR A 358 14.00 -8.10 -16.93
N ILE A 359 13.48 -7.07 -16.27
CA ILE A 359 14.24 -6.26 -15.31
C ILE A 359 13.77 -6.61 -13.90
N LYS A 360 14.73 -6.76 -12.98
CA LYS A 360 14.47 -6.85 -11.55
C LYS A 360 15.12 -5.68 -10.82
N LEU A 361 14.32 -4.96 -10.04
CA LEU A 361 14.74 -3.95 -9.07
C LEU A 361 14.49 -4.54 -7.68
N GLY A 362 15.48 -5.25 -7.13
CA GLY A 362 15.26 -6.11 -5.96
C GLY A 362 14.17 -7.16 -6.24
N GLU A 363 13.07 -7.13 -5.47
CA GLU A 363 11.94 -8.05 -5.64
C GLU A 363 10.89 -7.56 -6.67
N CYS A 364 10.95 -6.28 -7.07
CA CYS A 364 10.08 -5.74 -8.11
C CYS A 364 10.58 -6.23 -9.47
N SER A 365 9.71 -6.90 -10.23
CA SER A 365 10.11 -7.47 -11.53
C SER A 365 9.11 -7.15 -12.63
N VAL A 366 9.64 -6.74 -13.78
CA VAL A 366 8.88 -6.30 -14.95
C VAL A 366 9.44 -6.99 -16.18
N MET A 367 8.57 -7.65 -16.93
CA MET A 367 8.89 -8.20 -18.24
C MET A 367 8.35 -7.26 -19.31
N SER A 368 9.19 -6.97 -20.30
CA SER A 368 8.86 -6.11 -21.43
C SER A 368 9.13 -6.86 -22.73
N SER A 369 8.24 -6.69 -23.69
CA SER A 369 8.40 -7.24 -25.03
C SER A 369 8.00 -6.23 -26.09
N VAL A 370 8.79 -6.15 -27.16
CA VAL A 370 8.51 -5.32 -28.33
C VAL A 370 8.17 -6.22 -29.50
N SER A 371 7.06 -5.92 -30.17
CA SER A 371 6.70 -6.51 -31.46
C SER A 371 6.55 -5.42 -32.51
N CYS A 372 6.78 -5.77 -33.77
CA CYS A 372 6.68 -4.85 -34.89
C CYS A 372 5.69 -5.39 -35.92
N THR A 373 4.78 -4.54 -36.37
CA THR A 373 3.78 -4.85 -37.39
C THR A 373 3.74 -3.74 -38.43
N VAL A 374 3.33 -4.03 -39.65
CA VAL A 374 3.13 -2.99 -40.68
C VAL A 374 1.69 -2.53 -40.62
N THR A 375 1.47 -1.22 -40.57
CA THR A 375 0.12 -0.63 -40.52
C THR A 375 0.09 0.64 -41.36
N GLN A 376 -1.11 1.09 -41.74
CA GLN A 376 -1.27 2.38 -42.40
C GLN A 376 -1.09 3.52 -41.39
N PRO A 377 -0.38 4.60 -41.73
CA PRO A 377 -0.21 5.74 -40.84
C PRO A 377 -1.54 6.47 -40.65
N THR A 378 -1.64 7.23 -39.55
CA THR A 378 -2.78 8.13 -39.34
C THR A 378 -2.77 9.26 -40.38
N PRO A 379 -3.93 9.71 -40.88
CA PRO A 379 -4.00 10.73 -41.93
C PRO A 379 -3.43 12.09 -41.49
N GLU A 380 -3.39 12.38 -40.19
CA GLU A 380 -2.79 13.60 -39.64
C GLU A 380 -1.26 13.63 -39.78
N ARG A 381 -0.61 12.47 -39.76
CA ARG A 381 0.85 12.32 -39.78
C ARG A 381 1.27 11.15 -40.68
N PRO A 382 1.30 11.35 -42.01
CA PRO A 382 1.54 10.28 -42.98
C PRO A 382 2.98 9.77 -43.05
N TYR A 383 3.95 10.54 -42.53
CA TYR A 383 5.39 10.22 -42.54
C TYR A 383 5.92 9.71 -41.20
N GLU A 384 5.05 9.53 -40.20
CA GLU A 384 5.44 9.01 -38.88
C GLU A 384 4.91 7.59 -38.69
N GLY A 385 5.77 6.71 -38.16
CA GLY A 385 5.38 5.40 -37.65
C GLY A 385 4.61 5.48 -36.33
N GLN A 386 3.95 4.38 -35.98
CA GLN A 386 3.17 4.28 -34.76
C GLN A 386 3.99 3.58 -33.68
N LEU A 387 3.86 4.07 -32.45
CA LEU A 387 4.31 3.38 -31.24
C LEU A 387 3.07 3.17 -30.39
N ASN A 388 2.83 1.97 -29.88
CA ASN A 388 1.76 1.65 -28.95
C ASN A 388 2.41 1.11 -27.68
N ILE A 389 1.98 1.62 -26.53
CA ILE A 389 2.51 1.23 -25.22
C ILE A 389 1.32 0.70 -24.43
N SER A 390 1.43 -0.53 -23.94
CA SER A 390 0.43 -1.14 -23.08
C SER A 390 1.11 -1.73 -21.86
N SER A 391 0.79 -1.20 -20.68
CA SER A 391 1.12 -1.85 -19.42
C SER A 391 -0.05 -2.67 -18.91
N GLU A 392 0.20 -3.93 -18.55
CA GLU A 392 -0.79 -4.80 -17.92
C GLU A 392 -0.37 -5.10 -16.48
N LEU A 393 -1.24 -4.75 -15.54
CA LEU A 393 -1.18 -5.19 -14.15
C LEU A 393 -2.04 -6.44 -13.99
N SER A 394 -1.48 -7.49 -13.41
CA SER A 394 -2.16 -8.78 -13.27
C SER A 394 -2.23 -9.21 -11.82
N ALA A 395 -3.13 -10.16 -11.51
CA ALA A 395 -3.23 -10.75 -10.17
C ALA A 395 -1.94 -11.49 -9.75
N MET A 396 -1.06 -11.82 -10.70
CA MET A 396 0.26 -12.39 -10.41
C MET A 396 1.19 -11.37 -9.75
N THR A 397 1.06 -10.09 -10.09
CA THR A 397 1.89 -9.01 -9.53
C THR A 397 1.63 -8.83 -8.04
N THR A 398 0.35 -8.71 -7.70
CA THR A 398 -0.16 -8.68 -6.33
C THR A 398 -1.61 -9.16 -6.37
N PRO A 399 -2.08 -9.95 -5.37
CA PRO A 399 -3.48 -10.40 -5.30
C PRO A 399 -4.52 -9.27 -5.27
N PHE A 400 -4.11 -8.02 -5.08
CA PHE A 400 -4.98 -6.85 -5.12
C PHE A 400 -5.41 -6.43 -6.54
N TYR A 401 -4.67 -6.84 -7.58
CA TYR A 401 -4.91 -6.43 -8.97
C TYR A 401 -5.88 -7.34 -9.74
N GLU A 402 -6.68 -8.17 -9.06
CA GLU A 402 -7.60 -9.11 -9.71
C GLU A 402 -8.80 -8.39 -10.38
N PRO A 403 -9.14 -8.70 -11.64
CA PRO A 403 -10.23 -8.05 -12.36
C PRO A 403 -11.58 -8.33 -11.69
N GLY A 404 -12.13 -7.31 -11.02
CA GLY A 404 -13.40 -7.37 -10.27
C GLY A 404 -13.27 -6.95 -8.82
N MET A 405 -12.06 -7.00 -8.25
CA MET A 405 -11.71 -6.29 -7.02
C MET A 405 -11.43 -4.81 -7.37
N ARG A 406 -11.80 -3.88 -6.49
CA ARG A 406 -11.44 -2.46 -6.65
C ARG A 406 -10.96 -1.87 -5.34
N GLY A 407 -9.64 -1.83 -5.19
CA GLY A 407 -8.96 -0.63 -4.74
C GLY A 407 -8.13 -0.15 -5.93
N ASN A 408 -8.35 1.05 -6.44
CA ASN A 408 -7.46 1.85 -7.30
C ASN A 408 -6.67 1.21 -8.46
N THR A 409 -6.82 -0.08 -8.83
CA THR A 409 -6.01 -0.74 -9.88
C THR A 409 -6.10 0.00 -11.20
N ALA A 410 -7.32 0.42 -11.58
CA ALA A 410 -7.52 1.20 -12.80
C ALA A 410 -6.91 2.61 -12.72
N GLU A 411 -6.83 3.22 -11.53
CA GLU A 411 -6.21 4.54 -11.35
C GLU A 411 -4.68 4.44 -11.33
N GLU A 412 -4.13 3.42 -10.67
CA GLU A 412 -2.71 3.12 -10.64
C GLU A 412 -2.21 2.70 -12.02
N GLU A 413 -2.92 1.80 -12.70
CA GLU A 413 -2.65 1.40 -14.09
C GLU A 413 -2.78 2.58 -15.05
N ALA A 414 -3.81 3.42 -14.91
CA ALA A 414 -3.93 4.64 -15.72
C ALA A 414 -2.81 5.64 -15.42
N THR A 415 -2.40 5.77 -14.16
CA THR A 415 -1.28 6.64 -13.76
C THR A 415 0.02 6.13 -14.34
N LEU A 416 0.26 4.82 -14.29
CA LEU A 416 1.43 4.16 -14.81
C LEU A 416 1.50 4.24 -16.35
N ASN A 417 0.41 3.92 -17.05
CA ASN A 417 0.30 4.11 -18.50
C ASN A 417 0.55 5.57 -18.91
N ARG A 418 -0.05 6.54 -18.20
CA ARG A 418 0.18 7.97 -18.46
C ARG A 418 1.63 8.37 -18.24
N GLN A 419 2.31 7.80 -17.24
CA GLN A 419 3.72 8.08 -16.98
C GLN A 419 4.64 7.45 -18.03
N LEU A 420 4.38 6.21 -18.44
CA LEU A 420 5.09 5.57 -19.55
C LEU A 420 4.92 6.31 -20.87
N ASP A 421 3.70 6.73 -21.22
CA ASP A 421 3.44 7.55 -22.41
C ASP A 421 4.19 8.89 -22.34
N LYS A 422 4.20 9.56 -21.17
CA LYS A 422 4.97 10.79 -21.00
C LYS A 422 6.48 10.57 -21.13
N ALA A 423 7.00 9.50 -20.53
CA ALA A 423 8.43 9.22 -20.48
C ALA A 423 9.01 8.68 -21.79
N ILE A 424 8.25 7.93 -22.59
CA ILE A 424 8.71 7.29 -23.83
C ILE A 424 8.13 7.96 -25.08
N ARG A 425 6.80 8.11 -25.16
CA ARG A 425 6.11 8.63 -26.34
C ARG A 425 6.27 10.14 -26.46
N ARG A 426 6.06 10.91 -25.39
CA ARG A 426 6.13 12.38 -25.43
C ARG A 426 7.57 12.90 -25.46
N SER A 427 8.50 12.19 -24.83
CA SER A 427 9.92 12.52 -24.88
C SER A 427 10.49 12.35 -26.30
N GLY A 428 9.98 11.40 -27.08
CA GLY A 428 10.49 11.12 -28.42
C GLY A 428 11.74 10.24 -28.38
N MET A 429 11.76 9.23 -27.50
CA MET A 429 12.86 8.27 -27.40
C MET A 429 13.19 7.61 -28.74
N VAL A 430 12.16 7.10 -29.43
CA VAL A 430 12.28 6.47 -30.76
C VAL A 430 11.95 7.49 -31.84
N ASP A 431 12.79 7.56 -32.86
CA ASP A 431 12.51 8.35 -34.04
C ASP A 431 11.38 7.71 -34.86
N ARG A 432 10.25 8.41 -34.96
CA ARG A 432 9.06 7.92 -35.69
C ARG A 432 9.19 8.10 -37.19
N GLU A 433 10.01 9.03 -37.66
CA GLU A 433 10.19 9.27 -39.09
C GLU A 433 10.99 8.13 -39.72
N ALA A 434 11.99 7.61 -39.02
CA ALA A 434 12.75 6.41 -39.39
C ALA A 434 11.91 5.11 -39.51
N LEU A 435 10.68 5.13 -39.00
CA LEU A 435 9.71 4.02 -39.08
C LEU A 435 8.82 4.09 -40.33
N CYS A 436 8.90 5.15 -41.13
CA CYS A 436 8.15 5.24 -42.38
C CYS A 436 8.79 4.36 -43.47
N ILE A 437 7.97 3.56 -44.18
CA ILE A 437 8.42 2.77 -45.33
C ILE A 437 8.02 3.50 -46.62
N ILE A 438 6.71 3.70 -46.80
CA ILE A 438 6.12 4.49 -47.89
C ILE A 438 5.16 5.49 -47.24
N GLY A 439 5.44 6.79 -47.44
CA GLY A 439 4.66 7.86 -46.85
C GLY A 439 3.18 7.77 -47.22
N GLY A 440 2.31 7.79 -46.22
CA GLY A 440 0.85 7.74 -46.38
C GLY A 440 0.26 6.35 -46.65
N GLU A 441 1.07 5.32 -46.91
CA GLU A 441 0.57 3.97 -47.22
C GLU A 441 1.04 2.92 -46.20
N LYS A 442 2.34 2.81 -45.96
CA LYS A 442 2.91 1.75 -45.10
C LYS A 442 3.95 2.32 -44.14
N VAL A 443 3.68 2.17 -42.84
CA VAL A 443 4.62 2.52 -41.77
C VAL A 443 4.76 1.36 -40.79
N TRP A 444 5.87 1.33 -40.08
CA TRP A 444 6.05 0.41 -38.97
C TRP A 444 5.25 0.86 -37.75
N SER A 445 4.56 -0.09 -37.13
CA SER A 445 3.85 0.05 -35.87
C SER A 445 4.52 -0.84 -34.82
N LEU A 446 5.19 -0.21 -33.87
CA LEU A 446 5.84 -0.86 -32.73
C LEU A 446 4.84 -1.00 -31.59
N ASN A 447 4.64 -2.22 -31.08
CA ASN A 447 3.84 -2.48 -29.89
C ASN A 447 4.77 -2.90 -28.75
N LEU A 448 4.90 -2.04 -27.75
CA LEU A 448 5.62 -2.28 -26.51
C LEU A 448 4.61 -2.73 -25.45
N THR A 449 4.71 -4.00 -25.03
CA THR A 449 3.91 -4.55 -23.94
C THR A 449 4.78 -4.70 -22.69
N LEU A 450 4.28 -4.23 -21.54
CA LEU A 450 4.89 -4.42 -20.24
C LEU A 450 3.97 -5.28 -19.37
N HIS A 451 4.50 -6.37 -18.85
CA HIS A 451 3.83 -7.25 -17.90
C HIS A 451 4.56 -7.16 -16.56
N TYR A 452 3.86 -6.67 -15.55
CA TYR A 452 4.37 -6.60 -14.19
C TYR A 452 4.27 -7.98 -13.52
N ILE A 453 5.38 -8.54 -13.05
CA ILE A 453 5.42 -9.89 -12.46
C ILE A 453 5.30 -9.84 -10.94
N SER A 454 5.96 -8.88 -10.29
CA SER A 454 5.98 -8.70 -8.84
C SER A 454 6.05 -7.22 -8.50
N ASP A 455 5.23 -6.78 -7.55
CA ASP A 455 5.20 -5.41 -7.05
C ASP A 455 5.81 -5.34 -5.65
N ASP A 456 6.98 -4.69 -5.58
CA ASP A 456 7.66 -4.33 -4.33
C ASP A 456 7.87 -2.81 -4.27
N GLY A 457 6.94 -2.03 -4.80
CA GLY A 457 7.06 -0.59 -4.94
C GLY A 457 7.89 -0.15 -6.14
N ASN A 458 7.75 1.13 -6.49
CA ASN A 458 8.42 1.79 -7.60
C ASN A 458 8.22 1.15 -9.00
N LEU A 459 6.97 0.80 -9.33
CA LEU A 459 6.58 0.21 -10.62
C LEU A 459 6.87 1.12 -11.83
N ILE A 460 6.88 2.43 -11.62
CA ILE A 460 7.11 3.43 -12.66
C ILE A 460 8.54 3.34 -13.17
N ASP A 461 9.53 3.37 -12.26
CA ASP A 461 10.94 3.33 -12.66
C ASP A 461 11.32 1.99 -13.27
N ALA A 462 10.84 0.89 -12.68
CA ALA A 462 10.99 -0.44 -13.26
C ALA A 462 10.43 -0.49 -14.70
N GLY A 463 9.24 0.09 -14.90
CA GLY A 463 8.58 0.13 -16.21
C GLY A 463 9.33 0.96 -17.24
N VAL A 464 9.77 2.18 -16.90
CA VAL A 464 10.50 3.05 -17.83
C VAL A 464 11.85 2.44 -18.22
N ILE A 465 12.58 1.86 -17.25
CA ILE A 465 13.86 1.21 -17.53
C ILE A 465 13.64 -0.06 -18.38
N ALA A 466 12.59 -0.85 -18.11
CA ALA A 466 12.26 -2.04 -18.91
C ALA A 466 11.87 -1.67 -20.34
N ALA A 467 11.01 -0.66 -20.51
CA ALA A 467 10.64 -0.11 -21.81
C ALA A 467 11.87 0.35 -22.60
N ALA A 468 12.76 1.12 -21.97
CA ALA A 468 13.95 1.63 -22.62
C ALA A 468 14.91 0.49 -23.02
N ALA A 469 15.11 -0.49 -22.14
CA ALA A 469 15.93 -1.66 -22.39
C ALA A 469 15.41 -2.49 -23.57
N ALA A 470 14.11 -2.75 -23.60
CA ALA A 470 13.48 -3.52 -24.67
C ALA A 470 13.56 -2.82 -26.02
N LEU A 471 13.34 -1.50 -26.08
CA LEU A 471 13.46 -0.73 -27.32
C LEU A 471 14.91 -0.65 -27.84
N LEU A 472 15.91 -0.55 -26.95
CA LEU A 472 17.33 -0.58 -27.33
C LEU A 472 17.78 -1.97 -27.83
N HIS A 473 17.26 -3.03 -27.22
CA HIS A 473 17.58 -4.41 -27.55
C HIS A 473 16.86 -4.89 -28.83
N PHE A 474 15.66 -4.37 -29.11
CA PHE A 474 14.86 -4.75 -30.27
C PHE A 474 15.56 -4.44 -31.60
N ARG A 475 15.35 -5.33 -32.57
CA ARG A 475 15.79 -5.19 -33.96
C ARG A 475 14.58 -5.47 -34.85
N ARG A 476 14.30 -4.58 -35.80
CA ARG A 476 13.20 -4.77 -36.76
C ARG A 476 13.69 -5.57 -37.98
N PRO A 477 12.81 -6.30 -38.67
CA PRO A 477 13.16 -6.91 -39.95
C PRO A 477 13.48 -5.84 -41.00
N ASP A 478 14.39 -6.17 -41.92
CA ASP A 478 14.75 -5.29 -43.04
C ASP A 478 13.65 -5.29 -44.11
N ALA A 479 13.39 -4.12 -44.69
CA ALA A 479 12.41 -3.96 -45.75
C ALA A 479 13.02 -3.21 -46.92
N THR A 480 12.95 -3.81 -48.10
CA THR A 480 13.40 -3.21 -49.35
C THR A 480 12.19 -2.67 -50.11
N VAL A 481 12.32 -1.46 -50.64
CA VAL A 481 11.26 -0.77 -51.39
C VAL A 481 11.74 -0.59 -52.83
N ILE A 482 11.03 -1.19 -53.78
CA ILE A 482 11.29 -1.02 -55.22
C ILE A 482 10.02 -0.47 -55.84
N GLY A 483 10.03 0.83 -56.18
CA GLY A 483 8.82 1.53 -56.61
C GLY A 483 7.78 1.57 -55.49
N ASN A 484 6.63 0.93 -55.68
CA ASN A 484 5.55 0.82 -54.70
C ASN A 484 5.46 -0.57 -54.03
N GLU A 485 6.28 -1.53 -54.45
CA GLU A 485 6.30 -2.86 -53.83
C GLU A 485 7.28 -2.90 -52.66
N VAL A 486 6.83 -3.47 -51.55
CA VAL A 486 7.62 -3.64 -50.32
C VAL A 486 7.87 -5.12 -50.10
N THR A 487 9.13 -5.51 -50.10
CA THR A 487 9.59 -6.87 -49.80
C THR A 487 10.20 -6.92 -48.40
N TYR A 488 9.63 -7.75 -47.54
CA TYR A 488 10.08 -7.95 -46.16
C TYR A 488 11.02 -9.14 -46.09
N HIS A 489 12.23 -8.93 -45.57
CA HIS A 489 13.19 -9.99 -45.37
C HIS A 489 13.02 -10.60 -43.98
N SER A 490 12.97 -11.93 -43.90
CA SER A 490 12.98 -12.65 -42.63
C SER A 490 14.36 -12.54 -41.96
N GLU A 491 14.42 -12.81 -40.66
CA GLU A 491 15.66 -12.79 -39.87
C GLU A 491 16.73 -13.76 -40.42
N ASP A 492 16.31 -14.83 -41.10
CA ASP A 492 17.21 -15.81 -41.75
C ASP A 492 17.82 -15.29 -43.07
N GLU A 493 17.10 -14.42 -43.79
CA GLU A 493 17.56 -13.85 -45.06
C GLU A 493 18.50 -12.67 -44.85
N ARG A 494 18.20 -11.82 -43.86
CA ARG A 494 18.97 -10.62 -43.55
C ARG A 494 19.01 -10.34 -42.05
N VAL A 495 20.16 -9.83 -41.61
CA VAL A 495 20.35 -9.39 -40.23
C VAL A 495 19.36 -8.26 -39.91
N PRO A 496 18.58 -8.38 -38.82
CA PRO A 496 17.59 -7.37 -38.46
C PRO A 496 18.25 -6.05 -38.00
N VAL A 497 17.60 -4.94 -38.32
CA VAL A 497 18.14 -3.57 -38.20
C VAL A 497 17.76 -2.95 -36.84
N PRO A 498 18.69 -2.24 -36.16
CA PRO A 498 18.37 -1.49 -34.94
C PRO A 498 17.35 -0.37 -35.16
N LEU A 499 16.62 -0.05 -34.10
CA LEU A 499 15.78 1.15 -34.05
C LEU A 499 16.65 2.40 -33.91
N ALA A 500 16.20 3.49 -34.55
CA ALA A 500 16.79 4.81 -34.35
C ALA A 500 16.29 5.40 -33.03
N ILE A 501 17.21 5.60 -32.08
CA ILE A 501 16.92 6.09 -30.73
C ILE A 501 17.64 7.43 -30.52
N ASN A 502 16.88 8.45 -30.13
CA ASN A 502 17.39 9.81 -29.92
C ASN A 502 18.10 9.94 -28.57
N HIS A 503 17.45 9.46 -27.51
CA HIS A 503 17.95 9.51 -26.14
C HIS A 503 17.34 8.37 -25.30
N THR A 504 17.96 8.06 -24.17
CA THR A 504 17.52 7.00 -23.25
C THR A 504 16.89 7.63 -21.99
N PRO A 505 15.55 7.63 -21.88
CA PRO A 505 14.87 8.16 -20.71
C PRO A 505 15.02 7.20 -19.51
N ILE A 506 15.38 7.74 -18.35
CA ILE A 506 15.43 7.02 -17.08
C ILE A 506 14.60 7.80 -16.07
N SER A 507 13.66 7.14 -15.40
CA SER A 507 12.87 7.77 -14.34
C SER A 507 13.39 7.43 -12.95
N PHE A 508 13.19 8.38 -12.04
CA PHE A 508 13.50 8.29 -10.62
C PHE A 508 12.30 8.78 -9.83
N SER A 509 11.75 7.91 -9.00
CA SER A 509 10.61 8.16 -8.14
C SER A 509 11.07 8.41 -6.72
N TYR A 510 10.79 9.61 -6.24
CA TYR A 510 11.02 10.08 -4.89
C TYR A 510 9.71 10.08 -4.11
N VAL A 511 9.79 9.73 -2.84
CA VAL A 511 8.67 9.74 -1.90
C VAL A 511 8.94 10.72 -0.77
N PHE A 512 7.87 11.41 -0.36
CA PHE A 512 7.86 12.35 0.75
C PHE A 512 6.84 11.91 1.80
N PHE A 513 7.17 12.18 3.06
CA PHE A 513 6.31 11.91 4.22
C PHE A 513 5.99 13.23 4.92
N ASP A 514 4.79 13.37 5.51
CA ASP A 514 4.34 14.64 6.11
C ASP A 514 5.24 15.18 7.24
N ASP A 515 5.87 14.28 7.99
CA ASP A 515 6.73 14.61 9.12
C ASP A 515 8.24 14.61 8.79
N PHE A 516 8.61 14.40 7.53
CA PHE A 516 10.00 14.21 7.11
C PHE A 516 10.29 14.92 5.79
N ASP A 517 11.11 15.98 5.88
CA ASP A 517 11.40 16.87 4.74
C ASP A 517 12.35 16.28 3.69
N ASN A 518 13.09 15.21 4.04
CA ASN A 518 14.02 14.58 3.11
C ASN A 518 13.29 13.63 2.16
N ALA A 519 13.73 13.63 0.90
CA ALA A 519 13.23 12.71 -0.10
C ALA A 519 13.82 11.32 0.06
N VAL A 520 12.99 10.29 -0.11
CA VAL A 520 13.44 8.89 -0.21
C VAL A 520 13.35 8.44 -1.66
N LEU A 521 14.46 7.98 -2.23
CA LEU A 521 14.50 7.42 -3.58
C LEU A 521 14.11 5.94 -3.57
N ASP A 522 13.38 5.53 -4.61
CA ASP A 522 13.04 4.11 -4.86
C ASP A 522 12.35 3.48 -3.65
N PRO A 523 11.09 3.88 -3.36
CA PRO A 523 10.35 3.41 -2.20
C PRO A 523 10.02 1.92 -2.33
N THR A 524 10.11 1.20 -1.22
CA THR A 524 9.53 -0.15 -1.09
C THR A 524 8.01 -0.09 -1.07
N ALA A 525 7.32 -1.23 -1.21
CA ALA A 525 5.86 -1.28 -1.15
C ALA A 525 5.30 -0.64 0.15
N LEU A 526 5.95 -0.87 1.29
CA LEU A 526 5.57 -0.29 2.58
C LEU A 526 5.79 1.23 2.62
N GLU A 527 6.95 1.69 2.14
CA GLU A 527 7.28 3.12 2.09
C GLU A 527 6.33 3.87 1.12
N SER A 528 5.94 3.24 0.02
CA SER A 528 4.99 3.79 -0.94
C SER A 528 3.58 3.93 -0.35
N GLN A 529 3.13 2.94 0.43
CA GLN A 529 1.81 2.99 1.09
C GLN A 529 1.76 4.03 2.22
N LEU A 530 2.88 4.25 2.91
CA LEU A 530 3.00 5.28 3.94
C LEU A 530 3.30 6.67 3.37
N SER A 531 3.58 6.78 2.07
CA SER A 531 3.92 8.05 1.44
C SER A 531 2.74 8.99 1.34
N SER A 532 2.99 10.27 1.58
CA SER A 532 1.98 11.32 1.45
C SER A 532 2.01 11.98 0.07
N ALA A 533 3.18 11.96 -0.58
CA ALA A 533 3.33 12.38 -1.97
C ALA A 533 4.47 11.63 -2.68
N THR A 534 4.30 11.45 -3.98
CA THR A 534 5.28 10.86 -4.89
C THR A 534 5.70 11.90 -5.92
N PHE A 535 6.99 11.99 -6.18
CA PHE A 535 7.61 12.91 -7.12
C PHE A 535 8.50 12.13 -8.07
N THR A 536 8.08 12.02 -9.33
CA THR A 536 8.82 11.28 -10.36
C THR A 536 9.47 12.25 -11.33
N ILE A 537 10.77 12.06 -11.56
CA ILE A 537 11.59 12.82 -12.51
C ILE A 537 12.09 11.86 -13.59
N THR A 538 11.88 12.19 -14.85
CA THR A 538 12.49 11.48 -15.99
C THR A 538 13.55 12.36 -16.61
N THR A 539 14.77 11.84 -16.70
CA THR A 539 15.94 12.56 -17.20
C THR A 539 16.74 11.69 -18.16
N THR A 540 17.59 12.33 -18.97
CA THR A 540 18.51 11.68 -19.89
C THR A 540 19.93 11.67 -19.32
N PRO A 541 20.83 10.81 -19.83
CA PRO A 541 22.26 10.89 -19.48
C PRO A 541 22.91 12.22 -19.89
N GLN A 542 22.31 12.98 -20.82
CA GLN A 542 22.73 14.32 -21.24
C GLN A 542 22.31 15.43 -20.25
N LYS A 543 21.75 15.07 -19.09
CA LYS A 543 21.23 16.00 -18.07
C LYS A 543 20.04 16.84 -18.55
N GLU A 544 19.28 16.34 -19.50
CA GLU A 544 18.04 16.97 -19.96
C GLU A 544 16.85 16.38 -19.21
N VAL A 545 16.00 17.26 -18.68
CA VAL A 545 14.81 16.87 -17.96
C VAL A 545 13.65 16.72 -18.94
N LEU A 546 13.10 15.52 -19.06
CA LEU A 546 12.02 15.23 -19.98
C LEU A 546 10.67 15.52 -19.33
N THR A 547 10.43 14.92 -18.16
CA THR A 547 9.14 15.02 -17.48
C THR A 547 9.30 15.06 -15.97
N ILE A 548 8.49 15.88 -15.33
CA ILE A 548 8.36 15.94 -13.88
C ILE A 548 6.88 15.73 -13.55
N THR A 549 6.58 14.76 -12.68
CA THR A 549 5.22 14.48 -12.24
C THR A 549 5.19 14.47 -10.71
N LYS A 550 4.27 15.24 -10.13
CA LYS A 550 3.97 15.22 -8.71
C LYS A 550 2.58 14.63 -8.52
N ASN A 551 2.51 13.56 -7.75
CA ASN A 551 1.27 12.93 -7.30
C ASN A 551 1.16 13.09 -5.78
N GLY A 552 -0.04 13.37 -5.27
CA GLY A 552 -0.27 13.60 -3.84
C GLY A 552 -0.38 15.08 -3.44
N GLY A 553 -0.45 15.32 -2.12
CA GLY A 553 -0.95 16.58 -1.56
C GLY A 553 0.04 17.39 -0.69
N THR A 554 1.24 16.88 -0.41
CA THR A 554 2.18 17.56 0.49
C THR A 554 2.91 18.71 -0.20
N THR A 555 3.33 19.72 0.55
CA THR A 555 4.10 20.85 0.02
C THR A 555 5.59 20.55 0.02
N PHE A 556 6.31 20.93 -1.04
CA PHE A 556 7.76 20.73 -1.13
C PHE A 556 8.49 22.07 -1.10
N ALA A 557 9.60 22.12 -0.37
CA ALA A 557 10.54 23.23 -0.51
C ALA A 557 11.19 23.18 -1.91
N PRO A 558 11.32 24.32 -2.61
CA PRO A 558 11.96 24.35 -3.93
C PRO A 558 13.40 23.81 -3.95
N GLN A 559 14.14 23.99 -2.85
CA GLN A 559 15.51 23.50 -2.73
C GLN A 559 15.57 21.97 -2.76
N THR A 560 14.71 21.29 -2.01
CA THR A 560 14.65 19.82 -1.99
C THR A 560 14.37 19.25 -3.38
N VAL A 561 13.55 19.93 -4.18
CA VAL A 561 13.28 19.53 -5.57
C VAL A 561 14.54 19.66 -6.45
N LEU A 562 15.32 20.72 -6.28
CA LEU A 562 16.58 20.92 -6.99
C LEU A 562 17.65 19.90 -6.57
N ASP A 563 17.71 19.55 -5.29
CA ASP A 563 18.61 18.51 -4.78
C ASP A 563 18.27 17.13 -5.38
N CYS A 564 16.98 16.79 -5.41
CA CYS A 564 16.50 15.55 -6.07
C CYS A 564 16.83 15.53 -7.56
N LEU A 565 16.74 16.69 -8.23
CA LEU A 565 17.06 16.81 -9.64
C LEU A 565 18.55 16.61 -9.90
N GLY A 566 19.41 17.25 -9.11
CA GLY A 566 20.86 17.07 -9.17
C GLY A 566 21.23 15.60 -9.03
N HIS A 567 20.72 14.95 -7.99
CA HIS A 567 20.95 13.53 -7.73
C HIS A 567 20.42 12.63 -8.87
N ALA A 568 19.23 12.91 -9.41
CA ALA A 568 18.67 12.15 -10.53
C ALA A 568 19.54 12.23 -11.79
N THR A 569 20.07 13.41 -12.12
CA THR A 569 20.93 13.58 -13.31
C THR A 569 22.27 12.84 -13.19
N GLU A 570 22.86 12.79 -12.01
CA GLU A 570 24.09 12.03 -11.76
C GLU A 570 23.85 10.52 -11.87
N ARG A 571 22.76 10.02 -11.28
CA ARG A 571 22.41 8.59 -11.33
C ARG A 571 21.99 8.12 -12.71
N ALA A 572 21.35 8.97 -13.51
CA ALA A 572 20.94 8.63 -14.88
C ALA A 572 22.13 8.22 -15.76
N ALA A 573 23.26 8.91 -15.65
CA ALA A 573 24.46 8.58 -16.40
C ALA A 573 25.00 7.19 -16.04
N VAL A 574 24.95 6.82 -14.75
CA VAL A 574 25.40 5.50 -14.26
C VAL A 574 24.49 4.39 -14.77
N ILE A 575 23.18 4.54 -14.61
CA ILE A 575 22.19 3.53 -15.05
C ILE A 575 22.20 3.39 -16.57
N SER A 576 22.28 4.49 -17.33
CA SER A 576 22.36 4.41 -18.79
C SER A 576 23.61 3.68 -19.25
N LYS A 577 24.75 3.89 -18.59
CA LYS A 577 25.98 3.17 -18.89
C LYS A 577 25.83 1.67 -18.61
N GLN A 578 25.28 1.31 -17.45
CA GLN A 578 25.00 -0.09 -17.11
C GLN A 578 24.09 -0.76 -18.14
N LEU A 579 23.04 -0.05 -18.59
CA LEU A 579 22.11 -0.55 -19.59
C LEU A 579 22.79 -0.80 -20.95
N HIS A 580 23.57 0.16 -21.46
CA HIS A 580 24.29 -0.01 -22.73
C HIS A 580 25.34 -1.11 -22.66
N THR A 581 26.06 -1.24 -21.53
CA THR A 581 27.03 -2.32 -21.34
C THR A 581 26.33 -3.68 -21.37
N ALA A 582 25.24 -3.86 -20.61
CA ALA A 582 24.51 -5.12 -20.56
C ALA A 582 23.96 -5.54 -21.95
N ILE A 583 23.45 -4.58 -22.73
CA ILE A 583 22.95 -4.84 -24.08
C ILE A 583 24.08 -5.23 -25.03
N ASN A 584 25.22 -4.55 -24.97
CA ASN A 584 26.36 -4.88 -25.82
C ASN A 584 26.92 -6.27 -25.49
N GLU A 585 27.01 -6.63 -24.21
CA GLU A 585 27.43 -7.96 -23.77
C GLU A 585 26.48 -9.06 -24.25
N ASP A 586 25.16 -8.83 -24.24
CA ASP A 586 24.19 -9.80 -24.76
C ASP A 586 24.29 -9.95 -26.29
N LEU A 587 24.42 -8.83 -27.01
CA LEU A 587 24.60 -8.85 -28.47
C LEU A 587 25.90 -9.59 -28.86
N ASP A 588 26.99 -9.37 -28.13
CA ASP A 588 28.25 -10.06 -28.40
C ASP A 588 28.17 -11.56 -28.04
N ARG A 589 27.44 -11.92 -26.98
CA ARG A 589 27.16 -13.34 -26.65
C ARG A 589 26.39 -14.04 -27.77
N ARG A 590 25.42 -13.36 -28.39
CA ARG A 590 24.62 -13.91 -29.51
C ARG A 590 25.43 -14.09 -30.78
N LYS A 591 26.39 -13.18 -31.08
CA LYS A 591 27.32 -13.33 -32.20
C LYS A 591 28.20 -14.57 -32.04
N ILE A 592 28.69 -14.84 -30.83
CA ILE A 592 29.51 -16.04 -30.55
C ILE A 592 28.66 -17.32 -30.65
N GLY A 593 27.37 -17.24 -30.32
CA GLY A 593 26.41 -18.35 -30.40
C GLY A 593 25.82 -18.62 -31.79
N GLY A 594 26.18 -17.85 -32.83
CA GLY A 594 25.76 -18.08 -34.22
C GLY A 594 24.29 -17.75 -34.53
N VAL A 595 23.63 -16.89 -33.74
CA VAL A 595 22.23 -16.46 -33.98
C VAL A 595 22.17 -15.08 -34.67
N LEU A 596 23.33 -14.47 -34.96
CA LEU A 596 23.45 -13.21 -35.71
C LEU A 596 24.63 -13.25 -36.68
#